data_AF-A0A914LWW3-F1
#
_entry.id   AF-A0A914LWW3-F1
#
_cell.length_a   1.000
_cell.length_b   1.000
_cell.length_c   1.000
_cell.angle_alpha   90.00
_cell.angle_beta   90.00
_cell.angle_gamma   90.00
#
_symmetry.space_group_name_H-M   'P 1'
#
loop_
_entity.id
_entity.type
_entity.pdbx_description
1 polymer ?
#
loop_
_entity_poly.entity_id
_entity_poly.type
_entity_poly.pdbx_seq_one_letter_code
_entity_poly.pdbx_strand_id
1 'polypeptide(L)'
;MILYSLWNSGRASNINSTNLRKEFDEDCSMARESIKSDPLDFWKSNQKKFPLLSEAAQKYFSTPATSVPSEQLFSTARDDFTYRRMSIDARKLF
;
A
#
# COMPACT_ATOMS: atom_id res chain seq x y z
N MET A 1 0.51 6.95 -22.41
CA MET A 1 1.91 7.37 -22.21
C MET A 1 2.07 8.71 -21.48
N ILE A 2 1.18 9.70 -21.66
CA ILE A 2 1.31 11.03 -21.02
C ILE A 2 1.07 11.00 -19.49
N LEU A 3 0.20 10.10 -18.99
CA LEU A 3 -0.06 9.98 -17.54
C LEU A 3 1.10 9.34 -16.77
N TYR A 4 1.84 8.41 -17.39
CA TYR A 4 3.01 7.77 -16.77
C TYR A 4 4.18 8.76 -16.64
N SER A 5 4.39 9.60 -17.65
CA SER A 5 5.40 10.67 -17.60
C SER A 5 5.01 11.80 -16.65
N LEU A 6 3.72 12.15 -16.53
CA LEU A 6 3.24 13.13 -15.55
C LEU A 6 3.40 12.63 -14.10
N TRP A 7 3.16 11.33 -13.87
CA TRP A 7 3.38 10.68 -12.57
C TRP A 7 4.87 10.59 -12.20
N ASN A 8 5.75 10.38 -13.17
CA ASN A 8 7.20 10.34 -12.93
C ASN A 8 7.85 11.72 -12.81
N SER A 9 7.29 12.74 -13.50
CA SER A 9 7.83 14.11 -13.53
C SER A 9 7.79 14.81 -12.17
N GLY A 10 6.86 14.44 -11.29
CA GLY A 10 6.73 15.03 -9.94
C GLY A 10 7.52 14.33 -8.84
N ARG A 11 8.21 13.22 -9.14
CA ARG A 11 8.79 12.31 -8.14
C ARG A 11 10.30 12.07 -8.27
N ALA A 12 10.98 12.87 -9.07
CA ALA A 12 12.44 12.96 -9.00
C ALA A 12 12.81 13.95 -7.89
N SER A 13 12.49 13.61 -6.63
CA SER A 13 13.14 14.24 -5.50
C SER A 13 14.63 13.96 -5.63
N ASN A 14 15.45 14.99 -5.55
CA ASN A 14 16.91 14.88 -5.48
C ASN A 14 17.27 14.04 -4.23
N ILE A 15 17.41 12.72 -4.40
CA ILE A 15 17.80 11.80 -3.33
C ILE A 15 19.28 12.05 -3.06
N ASN A 16 19.57 13.00 -2.19
CA ASN A 16 20.89 13.15 -1.60
C ASN A 16 21.08 11.99 -0.61
N SER A 17 21.73 10.92 -1.08
CA SER A 17 21.98 9.69 -0.31
C SER A 17 22.61 9.93 1.08
N THR A 18 23.35 11.03 1.22
CA THR A 18 23.94 11.50 2.47
C THR A 18 22.89 12.01 3.48
N ASN A 19 21.84 12.67 3.01
CA ASN A 19 20.75 13.14 3.87
C ASN A 19 19.84 11.98 4.29
N LEU A 20 19.58 11.03 3.39
CA LEU A 20 18.82 9.81 3.71
C LEU A 20 19.49 9.00 4.81
N ARG A 21 20.82 8.85 4.75
CA ARG A 21 21.57 8.10 5.77
C ARG A 21 21.50 8.78 7.14
N LYS A 22 21.59 10.11 7.18
CA LYS A 22 21.42 10.90 8.41
C LYS A 22 20.02 10.75 8.99
N GLU A 23 18.98 10.88 8.17
CA GLU A 23 17.59 10.68 8.63
C GLU A 23 17.38 9.27 9.20
N PHE A 24 17.96 8.25 8.56
CA PHE A 24 17.89 6.87 9.04
C PHE A 24 18.61 6.65 10.38
N ASP A 25 19.82 7.19 10.53
CA ASP A 25 20.59 7.10 11.77
C ASP A 25 19.87 7.84 12.94
N GLU A 26 19.21 8.96 12.63
CA GLU A 26 18.38 9.71 13.58
C GLU A 26 17.12 8.94 14.00
N ASP A 27 16.42 8.31 13.07
CA ASP A 27 15.25 7.46 13.35
C ASP A 27 15.62 6.26 14.24
N CYS A 28 16.73 5.57 13.91
CA CYS A 28 17.25 4.46 14.72
C CYS A 28 17.62 4.86 16.15
N SER A 29 17.98 6.14 16.36
CA SER A 29 18.36 6.68 17.66
C SER A 29 17.15 7.19 18.48
N MET A 30 15.96 7.27 17.88
CA MET A 30 14.76 7.73 18.57
C MET A 30 14.16 6.62 19.46
N ALA A 31 13.47 7.04 20.52
CA ALA A 31 12.68 6.13 21.35
C ALA A 31 11.54 5.53 20.51
N ARG A 32 11.43 4.19 20.53
CA ARG A 32 10.37 3.48 19.82
C ARG A 32 9.01 3.83 20.41
N GLU A 33 8.05 4.12 19.55
CA GLU A 33 6.67 4.27 19.97
C GLU A 33 6.06 2.94 20.46
N SER A 34 4.98 3.04 21.23
CA SER A 34 4.24 1.88 21.70
C SER A 34 3.70 1.07 20.52
N ILE A 35 3.71 -0.27 20.61
CA ILE A 35 3.14 -1.18 19.59
C ILE A 35 1.65 -0.90 19.31
N LYS A 36 0.97 -0.18 20.20
CA LYS A 36 -0.44 0.22 20.05
C LYS A 36 -0.64 1.47 19.18
N SER A 37 0.39 2.25 18.87
CA SER A 37 0.25 3.42 17.99
C SER A 37 0.18 2.99 16.52
N ASP A 38 -0.62 3.69 15.72
CA ASP A 38 -0.67 3.46 14.28
C ASP A 38 0.63 3.97 13.65
N PRO A 39 1.44 3.10 13.00
CA PRO A 39 2.65 3.53 12.33
C PRO A 39 2.38 4.60 11.26
N LEU A 40 1.20 4.59 10.61
CA LEU A 40 0.87 5.61 9.61
C LEU A 40 0.74 7.00 10.24
N ASP A 41 0.22 7.11 11.46
CA ASP A 41 0.06 8.39 12.14
C ASP A 41 1.38 8.93 12.68
N PHE A 42 2.30 8.04 13.08
CA PHE A 42 3.69 8.40 13.35
C PHE A 42 4.36 9.04 12.13
N TRP A 43 4.31 8.38 10.98
CA TRP A 43 4.95 8.88 9.75
C TRP A 43 4.29 10.16 9.21
N LYS A 44 2.98 10.35 9.42
CA LYS A 44 2.30 11.64 9.14
C LYS A 44 2.82 12.76 10.03
N SER A 45 2.95 12.51 11.32
CA SER A 45 3.41 13.51 12.29
C SER A 45 4.89 13.88 12.09
N ASN A 46 5.71 12.91 11.67
CA ASN A 46 7.14 13.07 11.46
C ASN A 46 7.53 13.40 10.01
N GLN A 47 6.57 13.63 9.11
CA GLN A 47 6.83 13.92 7.69
C GLN A 47 7.74 15.14 7.46
N LYS A 48 7.65 16.16 8.33
CA LYS A 48 8.52 17.35 8.27
C LYS A 48 9.95 17.05 8.70
N LYS A 49 10.14 16.08 9.59
CA LYS A 49 11.45 15.69 10.13
C LYS A 49 12.16 14.70 9.20
N PHE A 50 11.39 13.78 8.61
CA PHE A 50 11.90 12.74 7.72
C PHE A 50 11.15 12.75 6.39
N PRO A 51 11.40 13.75 5.52
CA PRO A 51 10.68 13.86 4.24
C PRO A 51 10.94 12.66 3.32
N LEU A 52 12.16 12.09 3.35
CA LEU A 52 12.52 10.96 2.48
C LEU A 52 12.02 9.62 3.03
N LEU A 53 12.19 9.38 4.34
CA LEU A 53 11.68 8.13 4.94
C LEU A 53 10.16 8.08 5.00
N SER A 54 9.48 9.20 5.28
CA SER A 54 8.01 9.21 5.34
C SER A 54 7.37 8.89 3.98
N GLU A 55 7.95 9.36 2.87
CA GLU A 55 7.46 9.01 1.52
C GLU A 55 7.64 7.52 1.22
N ALA A 56 8.78 6.94 1.62
CA ALA A 56 9.03 5.51 1.47
C ALA A 56 8.08 4.70 2.36
N ALA A 57 7.98 5.05 3.64
CA ALA A 57 7.11 4.40 4.62
C ALA A 57 5.65 4.39 4.16
N GLN A 58 5.11 5.51 3.65
CA GLN A 58 3.75 5.56 3.12
C GLN A 58 3.53 4.55 1.98
N LYS A 59 4.49 4.39 1.07
CA LYS A 59 4.39 3.40 -0.03
C LYS A 59 4.41 1.97 0.48
N TYR A 60 5.29 1.66 1.44
CA TYR A 60 5.39 0.32 2.01
C TYR A 60 4.17 -0.05 2.87
N PHE A 61 3.68 0.86 3.72
CA PHE A 61 2.52 0.60 4.58
C PHE A 61 1.18 0.60 3.81
N SER A 62 1.11 1.24 2.64
CA SER A 62 -0.09 1.18 1.79
C SER A 62 -0.25 -0.17 1.08
N THR A 63 0.79 -1.00 1.04
CA THR A 63 0.73 -2.30 0.38
C THR A 63 0.20 -3.33 1.37
N PRO A 64 -0.95 -4.01 1.09
CA PRO A 64 -1.41 -5.09 1.94
C PRO A 64 -0.33 -6.18 1.96
N ALA A 65 0.04 -6.63 3.16
CA ALA A 65 1.09 -7.63 3.34
C ALA A 65 0.75 -9.02 2.75
N THR A 66 -0.49 -9.21 2.26
CA THR A 66 -1.00 -10.49 1.77
C THR A 66 -1.88 -10.28 0.53
N SER A 67 -1.93 -11.29 -0.34
CA SER A 67 -2.87 -11.37 -1.48
C SER A 67 -4.32 -11.64 -1.04
N VAL A 68 -4.56 -11.88 0.24
CA VAL A 68 -5.86 -12.23 0.82
C VAL A 68 -7.01 -11.30 0.40
N PRO A 69 -6.86 -9.95 0.33
CA PRO A 69 -7.95 -9.09 -0.12
C PRO A 69 -8.26 -9.28 -1.61
N SER A 70 -7.24 -9.52 -2.45
CA SER A 70 -7.46 -9.83 -3.86
C SER A 70 -8.13 -11.19 -4.04
N GLU A 71 -7.72 -12.20 -3.29
CA GLU A 71 -8.33 -13.54 -3.34
C GLU A 71 -9.77 -13.55 -2.82
N GLN A 72 -10.08 -12.76 -1.79
CA GLN A 72 -11.44 -12.58 -1.29
C GLN A 72 -12.34 -11.92 -2.34
N LEU A 73 -11.84 -10.88 -3.01
CA LEU A 73 -12.55 -10.23 -4.12
C LEU A 73 -12.79 -11.23 -5.27
N PHE A 74 -11.77 -11.97 -5.68
CA PHE A 74 -11.89 -12.96 -6.75
C PHE A 74 -12.75 -14.16 -6.37
N SER A 75 -12.75 -14.60 -5.10
CA SER A 75 -13.61 -15.69 -4.62
C SER A 75 -15.07 -15.28 -4.60
N THR A 76 -15.36 -14.07 -4.11
CA THR A 76 -16.73 -13.52 -4.11
C THR A 76 -17.25 -13.33 -5.53
N ALA A 77 -16.42 -12.80 -6.42
CA ALA A 77 -16.77 -12.67 -7.83
C ALA A 77 -17.01 -14.04 -8.47
N ARG A 78 -16.14 -15.02 -8.20
CA ARG A 78 -16.29 -16.40 -8.69
C ARG A 78 -17.63 -16.99 -8.25
N ASP A 79 -18.00 -16.82 -6.99
CA ASP A 79 -19.23 -17.36 -6.42
C ASP A 79 -20.48 -16.72 -7.04
N ASP A 80 -20.44 -15.41 -7.35
CA ASP A 80 -21.51 -14.74 -8.11
C ASP A 80 -21.60 -15.24 -9.56
N PHE A 81 -20.47 -15.40 -10.25
CA PHE A 81 -20.44 -15.94 -11.61
C PHE A 81 -20.84 -17.42 -11.69
N THR A 82 -20.53 -18.25 -10.68
CA THR A 82 -20.98 -19.64 -10.62
C THR A 82 -22.45 -19.72 -10.29
N TYR A 83 -22.97 -18.92 -9.35
CA TYR A 83 -24.40 -18.83 -9.06
C TYR A 83 -25.22 -18.49 -10.31
N ARG A 84 -24.81 -17.48 -11.07
CA ARG A 84 -25.48 -17.10 -12.34
C ARG A 84 -25.45 -18.22 -13.38
N ARG A 85 -24.38 -19.02 -13.46
CA ARG A 85 -24.28 -20.15 -14.40
C ARG A 85 -25.07 -21.37 -13.95
N MET A 86 -25.16 -21.61 -12.65
CA MET A 86 -25.99 -22.67 -12.06
C MET A 86 -27.50 -22.37 -12.14
N SER A 87 -27.87 -21.11 -12.43
CA SER A 87 -29.25 -20.69 -12.71
C SER A 87 -29.74 -21.02 -14.13
N ILE A 88 -28.92 -21.67 -14.98
CA ILE A 88 -29.36 -22.17 -16.29
C ILE A 88 -30.08 -23.52 -16.07
N ASP A 89 -31.32 -23.38 -15.64
CA ASP A 89 -32.45 -24.31 -15.76
C ASP A 89 -32.15 -25.83 -15.67
N ALA A 90 -32.12 -26.35 -14.44
CA ALA A 90 -32.27 -27.78 -14.18
C ALA A 90 -33.64 -28.35 -14.63
N ARG A 91 -34.56 -27.51 -15.11
CA ARG A 91 -35.93 -27.84 -15.51
C ARG A 91 -36.10 -28.04 -17.03
N LYS A 92 -35.00 -28.28 -17.76
CA LYS A 92 -35.00 -28.69 -19.18
C LYS A 92 -34.63 -30.16 -19.45
N LEU A 93 -34.59 -31.00 -18.40
CA LEU A 93 -34.23 -32.42 -18.52
C LEU A 93 -35.39 -33.41 -18.27
N PHE A 94 -36.65 -32.97 -18.41
CA PHE A 94 -37.80 -33.85 -18.52
C PHE A 94 -38.69 -33.44 -19.70
#